data_AF-A0A933UN30-F1
#
_entry.id   AF-A0A933UN30-F1
#
_cell.length_a   1.000
_cell.length_b   1.000
_cell.length_c   1.000
_cell.angle_alpha   90.00
_cell.angle_beta   90.00
_cell.angle_gamma   90.00
#
_symmetry.space_group_name_H-M   'P 1'
#
loop_
_entity.id
_entity.type
_entity.pdbx_description
1 polymer ?
#
loop_
_entity_poly.entity_id
_entity_poly.type
_entity_poly.pdbx_seq_one_letter_code
_entity_poly.pdbx_strand_id
1 'polypeptide(L)'
;MANVSISGAVSGLDTQSIINSLVSVQANQQTLLKSKQATAQKASDAYKALMTSLDALAAKAKAVADTSAWKGLTTTSSSSGVTTAATGTTSGGLTFDVTAVAARHALVSAETVGSGAAVVASGPLTLTKSDGSVTTIEVGNGTLGEVVSAINEAKAGLSASAVQTGPGQYRLQVSATAAGSTSAFTLDGVDGFSAMNVLTQGTDAVIHVGDALTGYDITSASNTFTDVVPGLSFTVSRVESAVTVSSTVDGSAVATDVQALVDSANALLADIAKQTTYDTTTKTGGPLTGSSSVRNLTQSIMSTVGGAGAAGISLTRDGKLAFDKAAFTTAFAADPAAVAAQYGASIDFAPAGGVTGRITLARAGESAAPGTYDVVVSTAPTREQWQVTSTGGSIEGSTLGLTRSDGATFSYTAAVGETLADSVIALNARLSAAGFGVGATLDGTNITLTATSAGTGGAFRATLDGNAQTLITAGADVAGSIDGVAATGSGSVLSLPTTATSGAAGLALTVEVTTNDVALTGGGVGAVTYKQGVAQRLATLLGNFTGSDGLLSSAKTGSDSTVKDLQEQIEKWDTRLETFRATLTRQFTAMETALSRLKSDTSFLSAYSSTASTSSSSSSG
;
A
#
# COMPACT_ATOMS: atom_id res chain seq x y z
N MET A 1 23.50 7.17 56.72
CA MET A 1 23.53 7.65 58.12
C MET A 1 22.73 6.66 58.95
N ALA A 2 23.28 6.21 60.08
CA ALA A 2 22.69 5.15 60.90
C ALA A 2 21.27 5.52 61.37
N ASN A 3 20.32 4.63 61.14
CA ASN A 3 18.93 4.71 61.61
C ASN A 3 18.93 4.50 63.13
N VAL A 4 19.12 5.56 63.91
CA VAL A 4 18.97 5.51 65.37
C VAL A 4 17.47 5.41 65.65
N SER A 5 17.00 4.21 65.97
CA SER A 5 15.62 3.97 66.41
C SER A 5 15.40 4.62 67.78
N ILE A 6 15.03 5.90 67.79
CA ILE A 6 14.55 6.62 68.97
C ILE A 6 13.11 6.18 69.22
N SER A 7 12.93 4.95 69.70
CA SER A 7 11.63 4.44 70.12
C SER A 7 11.47 4.75 71.60
N GLY A 8 10.89 5.90 71.93
CA GLY A 8 10.24 6.19 73.22
C GLY A 8 10.98 5.84 74.51
N ALA A 9 12.31 5.74 74.50
CA ALA A 9 13.06 5.13 75.60
C ALA A 9 12.90 5.88 76.92
N VAL A 10 12.56 7.18 76.87
CA VAL A 10 12.34 8.01 78.05
C VAL A 10 10.86 8.27 78.31
N SER A 11 10.03 8.50 77.29
CA SER A 11 8.60 8.80 77.49
C SER A 11 7.69 7.58 77.66
N GLY A 12 8.10 6.40 77.15
CA GLY A 12 7.24 5.23 77.01
C GLY A 12 6.25 5.30 75.84
N LEU A 13 6.31 6.34 75.01
CA LEU A 13 5.43 6.53 73.85
C LEU A 13 6.08 5.98 72.57
N ASP A 14 5.30 5.28 71.74
CA ASP A 14 5.72 4.89 70.39
C ASP A 14 5.64 6.08 69.43
N THR A 15 6.66 6.94 69.51
CA THR A 15 6.79 8.15 68.71
C THR A 15 6.86 7.85 67.21
N GLN A 16 7.41 6.70 66.81
CA GLN A 16 7.45 6.24 65.41
C GLN A 16 6.03 5.98 64.90
N SER A 17 5.21 5.25 65.66
CA SER A 17 3.81 5.00 65.31
C SER A 17 2.97 6.28 65.23
N ILE A 18 3.18 7.23 66.13
CA ILE A 18 2.50 8.53 66.11
C ILE A 18 2.90 9.35 64.88
N ILE A 19 4.20 9.44 64.57
CA ILE A 19 4.71 10.13 63.38
C ILE A 19 4.11 9.50 62.11
N ASN A 20 4.13 8.16 62.01
CA ASN A 20 3.56 7.46 60.86
C ASN A 20 2.06 7.70 60.72
N SER A 21 1.31 7.74 61.83
CA SER A 21 -0.12 8.02 61.85
C SER A 21 -0.44 9.46 61.43
N LEU A 22 0.36 10.44 61.84
CA LEU A 22 0.18 11.83 61.44
C LEU A 22 0.54 12.04 59.96
N VAL A 23 1.64 11.43 59.50
CA VAL A 23 2.03 11.46 58.09
C VAL A 23 0.99 10.76 57.21
N SER A 24 0.38 9.65 57.66
CA SER A 24 -0.63 8.93 56.89
C SER A 24 -1.93 9.71 56.72
N VAL A 25 -2.38 10.44 57.75
CA VAL A 25 -3.53 11.36 57.63
C VAL A 25 -3.24 12.45 56.60
N GLN A 26 -2.03 13.00 56.61
CA GLN A 26 -1.64 14.03 55.65
C GLN A 26 -1.45 13.48 54.22
N ALA A 27 -1.10 12.19 54.09
CA ALA A 27 -0.98 11.50 52.81
C ALA A 27 -2.34 11.27 52.10
N ASN A 28 -3.48 11.41 52.78
CA ASN A 28 -4.80 11.26 52.17
C ASN A 28 -5.01 12.18 50.95
N GLN A 29 -4.49 13.41 50.98
CA GLN A 29 -4.57 14.32 49.83
C GLN A 29 -3.78 13.82 48.63
N GLN A 30 -2.61 13.22 48.88
CA GLN A 30 -1.83 12.57 47.83
C GLN A 30 -2.57 11.35 47.27
N THR A 31 -3.19 10.53 48.11
CA THR A 31 -4.01 9.39 47.66
C THR A 31 -5.14 9.83 46.73
N LEU A 32 -5.81 10.95 47.06
CA LEU A 32 -6.83 11.53 46.18
C LEU A 32 -6.26 11.99 44.83
N LEU A 33 -5.10 12.65 44.83
CA LEU A 33 -4.43 13.07 43.60
C LEU A 33 -3.99 11.86 42.76
N LYS A 34 -3.41 10.82 43.37
CA LYS A 34 -3.07 9.55 42.70
C LYS A 34 -4.30 8.88 42.10
N SER A 35 -5.44 8.90 42.80
CA SER A 35 -6.71 8.37 42.29
C SER A 35 -7.23 9.17 41.08
N LYS A 36 -7.17 10.50 41.14
CA LYS A 36 -7.52 11.38 40.00
C LYS A 36 -6.59 11.15 38.81
N GLN A 37 -5.29 11.04 39.05
CA GLN A 37 -4.29 10.79 38.03
C GLN A 37 -4.54 9.45 37.35
N ALA A 38 -4.78 8.38 38.12
CA ALA A 38 -5.12 7.06 37.58
C ALA A 38 -6.39 7.09 36.74
N THR A 39 -7.38 7.92 37.10
CA THR A 39 -8.61 8.11 36.31
C THR A 39 -8.32 8.83 34.99
N ALA A 40 -7.56 9.94 35.02
CA ALA A 40 -7.17 10.66 33.81
C ALA A 40 -6.29 9.80 32.89
N GLN A 41 -5.40 8.96 33.46
CA GLN A 41 -4.58 8.03 32.71
C GLN A 41 -5.43 6.99 31.97
N LYS A 42 -6.42 6.38 32.66
CA LYS A 42 -7.37 5.46 32.03
C LYS A 42 -8.14 6.13 30.87
N ALA A 43 -8.51 7.40 31.02
CA ALA A 43 -9.17 8.14 29.94
C ALA A 43 -8.22 8.38 28.76
N SER A 44 -6.96 8.76 29.00
CA SER A 44 -5.95 8.91 27.94
C SER A 44 -5.70 7.59 27.19
N ASP A 45 -5.55 6.49 27.93
CA ASP A 45 -5.34 5.16 27.36
C ASP A 45 -6.57 4.72 26.53
N ALA A 46 -7.78 5.01 27.01
CA ALA A 46 -9.02 4.73 26.28
C ALA A 46 -9.13 5.56 24.99
N TYR A 47 -8.78 6.85 25.00
CA TYR A 47 -8.72 7.66 23.79
C TYR A 47 -7.68 7.12 22.80
N LYS A 48 -6.49 6.74 23.29
CA LYS A 48 -5.45 6.14 22.45
C LYS A 48 -5.93 4.85 21.80
N ALA A 49 -6.56 3.95 22.56
CA ALA A 49 -7.12 2.71 22.04
C ALA A 49 -8.21 2.98 20.99
N LEU A 50 -9.09 3.95 21.26
CA LEU A 50 -10.14 4.35 20.33
C LEU A 50 -9.56 4.93 19.02
N MET A 51 -8.55 5.80 19.09
CA MET A 51 -7.86 6.35 17.92
C MET A 51 -7.25 5.23 17.07
N THR A 52 -6.57 4.25 17.68
CA THR A 52 -6.03 3.08 16.96
C THR A 52 -7.14 2.30 16.23
N SER A 53 -8.28 2.05 16.87
CA SER A 53 -9.41 1.36 16.26
C SER A 53 -10.06 2.19 15.13
N LEU A 54 -10.09 3.51 15.27
CA LEU A 54 -10.60 4.43 14.24
C LEU A 54 -9.68 4.46 13.02
N ASP A 55 -8.36 4.53 13.22
CA ASP A 55 -7.40 4.52 12.12
C ASP A 55 -7.44 3.18 11.36
N ALA A 56 -7.60 2.06 12.09
CA ALA A 56 -7.79 0.74 11.48
C ALA A 56 -9.08 0.66 10.65
N LEU A 57 -10.18 1.24 11.16
CA LEU A 57 -11.44 1.32 10.41
C LEU A 57 -11.32 2.25 9.19
N ALA A 58 -10.63 3.40 9.34
CA ALA A 58 -10.39 4.34 8.26
C ALA A 58 -9.57 3.71 7.12
N ALA A 59 -8.55 2.91 7.47
CA ALA A 59 -7.77 2.15 6.50
C ALA A 59 -8.63 1.13 5.72
N LYS A 60 -9.52 0.39 6.41
CA LYS A 60 -10.48 -0.52 5.74
C LYS A 60 -11.46 0.24 4.86
N ALA A 61 -11.97 1.37 5.33
CA ALA A 61 -12.88 2.21 4.58
C ALA A 61 -12.20 2.75 3.31
N LYS A 62 -10.94 3.18 3.40
CA LYS A 62 -10.12 3.61 2.26
C LYS A 62 -9.87 2.49 1.26
N ALA A 63 -9.58 1.27 1.73
CA ALA A 63 -9.41 0.11 0.87
C ALA A 63 -10.70 -0.25 0.10
N VAL A 64 -11.86 -0.20 0.76
CA VAL A 64 -13.16 -0.42 0.09
C VAL A 64 -13.51 0.74 -0.85
N ALA A 65 -13.12 1.97 -0.52
CA ALA A 65 -13.33 3.15 -1.37
C ALA A 65 -12.48 3.14 -2.64
N ASP A 66 -11.35 2.41 -2.65
CA ASP A 66 -10.52 2.20 -3.83
C ASP A 66 -11.12 1.13 -4.76
N THR A 67 -12.12 1.58 -5.52
CA THR A 67 -12.86 0.73 -6.46
C THR A 67 -12.02 0.20 -7.62
N SER A 68 -10.86 0.82 -7.88
CA SER A 68 -9.94 0.34 -8.92
C SER A 68 -9.25 -0.98 -8.55
N ALA A 69 -9.12 -1.25 -7.24
CA ALA A 69 -8.56 -2.47 -6.71
C ALA A 69 -9.59 -3.61 -6.55
N TRP A 70 -10.86 -3.36 -6.88
CA TRP A 70 -11.94 -4.34 -6.69
C TRP A 70 -11.78 -5.55 -7.60
N LYS A 71 -11.82 -6.74 -6.99
CA LYS A 71 -11.83 -8.02 -7.70
C LYS A 71 -13.28 -8.44 -7.96
N GLY A 72 -13.87 -7.85 -8.99
CA GLY A 72 -15.29 -8.05 -9.34
C GLY A 72 -15.58 -9.34 -10.10
N LEU A 73 -14.55 -10.01 -10.61
CA LEU A 73 -14.66 -11.19 -11.47
C LEU A 73 -14.22 -12.46 -10.75
N THR A 74 -14.97 -13.54 -10.99
CA THR A 74 -14.51 -14.92 -10.77
C THR A 74 -14.11 -15.55 -12.08
N THR A 75 -13.09 -16.41 -12.04
CA THR A 75 -12.63 -17.14 -13.21
C THR A 75 -12.83 -18.63 -13.09
N THR A 76 -13.11 -19.29 -14.21
CA THR A 76 -13.14 -20.74 -14.30
C THR A 76 -12.25 -21.23 -15.45
N SER A 77 -11.77 -22.46 -15.33
CA SER A 77 -11.05 -23.19 -16.37
C SER A 77 -11.65 -24.59 -16.46
N SER A 78 -11.80 -25.11 -17.68
CA SER A 78 -12.19 -26.51 -17.90
C SER A 78 -11.06 -27.51 -17.66
N SER A 79 -9.81 -27.04 -17.50
CA SER A 79 -8.63 -27.90 -17.25
C SER A 79 -7.83 -27.49 -16.01
N SER A 80 -7.29 -28.48 -15.30
CA SER A 80 -6.31 -28.30 -14.23
C SER A 80 -4.92 -27.87 -14.73
N GLY A 81 -4.67 -27.94 -16.04
CA GLY A 81 -3.44 -27.49 -16.69
C GLY A 81 -3.41 -25.99 -16.96
N VAL A 82 -4.54 -25.30 -16.73
CA VAL A 82 -4.67 -23.87 -16.92
C VAL A 82 -5.19 -23.20 -15.65
N THR A 83 -4.41 -22.24 -15.16
CA THR A 83 -4.81 -21.36 -14.06
C THR A 83 -5.20 -19.99 -14.62
N THR A 84 -6.20 -19.36 -14.04
CA THR A 84 -6.79 -18.12 -14.55
C THR A 84 -6.70 -17.03 -13.50
N ALA A 85 -6.53 -15.79 -13.97
CA ALA A 85 -6.60 -14.59 -13.17
C ALA A 85 -7.41 -13.55 -13.93
N ALA A 86 -8.30 -12.84 -13.23
CA ALA A 86 -9.04 -11.74 -13.83
C ALA A 86 -8.95 -10.45 -13.02
N THR A 87 -9.03 -9.34 -13.73
CA THR A 87 -9.01 -7.97 -13.22
C THR A 87 -10.14 -7.16 -13.88
N GLY A 88 -10.57 -6.09 -13.22
CA GLY A 88 -11.68 -5.27 -13.70
C GLY A 88 -13.04 -5.94 -13.50
N THR A 89 -13.99 -5.58 -14.37
CA THR A 89 -15.42 -5.91 -14.22
C THR A 89 -16.08 -6.37 -15.52
N THR A 90 -15.30 -6.59 -16.58
CA THR A 90 -15.81 -7.08 -17.87
C THR A 90 -15.75 -8.60 -17.89
N SER A 91 -16.88 -9.26 -18.15
CA SER A 91 -16.92 -10.71 -18.35
C SER A 91 -16.47 -11.09 -19.76
N GLY A 92 -15.87 -12.26 -19.90
CA GLY A 92 -15.38 -12.77 -21.17
C GLY A 92 -14.90 -14.20 -21.04
N GLY A 93 -14.79 -14.89 -22.17
CA GLY A 93 -14.29 -16.26 -22.21
C GLY A 93 -13.59 -16.57 -23.52
N LEU A 94 -12.75 -17.60 -23.48
CA LEU A 94 -11.96 -18.05 -24.62
C LEU A 94 -11.87 -19.56 -24.60
N THR A 95 -12.09 -20.17 -25.75
CA THR A 95 -11.80 -21.60 -25.97
C THR A 95 -10.60 -21.71 -26.90
N PHE A 96 -9.62 -22.52 -26.52
CA PHE A 96 -8.36 -22.67 -27.24
C PHE A 96 -7.74 -24.06 -27.04
N ASP A 97 -6.81 -24.39 -27.93
CA ASP A 97 -5.88 -25.50 -27.79
C ASP A 97 -4.51 -24.96 -27.38
N VAL A 98 -3.86 -25.60 -26.40
CA VAL A 98 -2.44 -25.32 -26.08
C VAL A 98 -1.60 -26.19 -26.99
N THR A 99 -0.94 -25.59 -27.98
CA THR A 99 -0.14 -26.31 -28.97
C THR A 99 1.34 -26.40 -28.57
N ALA A 100 1.84 -25.43 -27.81
CA ALA A 100 3.18 -25.46 -27.24
C ALA A 100 3.26 -24.72 -25.89
N VAL A 101 4.19 -25.15 -25.03
CA VAL A 101 4.53 -24.45 -23.78
C VAL A 101 5.90 -23.80 -23.90
N ALA A 102 6.09 -22.67 -23.23
CA ALA A 102 7.34 -21.95 -23.24
C ALA A 102 8.42 -22.75 -22.52
N ALA A 103 9.55 -22.97 -23.20
CA ALA A 103 10.71 -23.67 -22.68
C ALA A 103 11.88 -22.70 -22.49
N ARG A 104 12.75 -23.01 -21.54
CA ARG A 104 13.99 -22.25 -21.26
C ARG A 104 15.13 -22.82 -22.08
N HIS A 105 15.94 -21.95 -22.68
CA HIS A 105 17.15 -22.40 -23.33
C HIS A 105 18.15 -22.96 -22.31
N ALA A 106 18.73 -24.12 -22.59
CA ALA A 106 19.72 -24.75 -21.73
C ALA A 106 20.86 -25.34 -22.55
N LEU A 107 22.07 -25.11 -22.07
CA LEU A 107 23.31 -25.69 -22.59
C LEU A 107 23.89 -26.68 -21.57
N VAL A 108 24.57 -27.70 -22.07
CA VAL A 108 25.32 -28.67 -21.26
C VAL A 108 26.68 -28.91 -21.89
N SER A 109 27.72 -29.05 -21.06
CA SER A 109 29.06 -29.39 -21.55
C SER A 109 29.03 -30.74 -22.29
N ALA A 110 29.78 -30.86 -23.39
CA ALA A 110 29.87 -32.08 -24.19
C ALA A 110 30.59 -33.23 -23.46
N GLU A 111 31.49 -32.89 -22.54
CA GLU A 111 32.33 -33.81 -21.78
C GLU A 111 32.09 -33.69 -20.28
N THR A 112 32.58 -34.67 -19.52
CA THR A 112 32.61 -34.67 -18.05
C THR A 112 34.00 -34.33 -17.53
N VAL A 113 34.08 -33.74 -16.34
CA VAL A 113 35.32 -33.52 -15.59
C VAL A 113 35.32 -34.27 -14.27
N GLY A 114 36.52 -34.54 -13.75
CA GLY A 114 36.76 -35.38 -12.57
C GLY A 114 36.22 -34.83 -11.25
N SER A 115 36.13 -33.51 -11.12
CA SER A 115 35.69 -32.84 -9.88
C SER A 115 35.30 -31.38 -10.13
N GLY A 116 34.68 -30.75 -9.13
CA GLY A 116 34.44 -29.30 -9.12
C GLY A 116 35.69 -28.43 -9.08
N ALA A 117 36.86 -29.01 -8.77
CA ALA A 117 38.15 -28.33 -8.75
C ALA A 117 38.90 -28.46 -10.09
N ALA A 118 38.38 -29.20 -11.07
CA ALA A 118 38.96 -29.23 -12.40
C ALA A 118 38.86 -27.83 -13.04
N VAL A 119 39.97 -27.36 -13.62
CA VAL A 119 40.01 -26.11 -14.38
C VAL A 119 39.29 -26.32 -15.71
N VAL A 120 38.23 -25.56 -15.94
CA VAL A 120 37.37 -25.66 -17.13
C VAL A 120 37.31 -24.38 -17.96
N ALA A 121 37.96 -23.30 -17.51
CA ALA A 121 38.13 -22.06 -18.26
C ALA A 121 39.54 -21.50 -18.02
N SER A 122 40.22 -21.02 -19.06
CA SER A 122 41.57 -20.43 -18.93
C SER A 122 41.57 -18.90 -18.93
N GLY A 123 40.42 -18.28 -19.19
CA GLY A 123 40.17 -16.84 -19.22
C GLY A 123 38.67 -16.54 -19.06
N PRO A 124 38.25 -15.28 -19.24
CA PRO A 124 36.86 -14.90 -19.04
C PRO A 124 35.93 -15.56 -20.05
N LEU A 125 34.69 -15.85 -19.63
CA LEU A 125 33.67 -16.41 -20.50
C LEU A 125 33.01 -15.30 -21.31
N THR A 126 32.56 -15.65 -22.51
CA THR A 126 31.78 -14.75 -23.36
C THR A 126 30.37 -15.29 -23.53
N LEU A 127 29.40 -14.58 -22.96
CA LEU A 127 27.97 -14.84 -23.13
C LEU A 127 27.47 -13.99 -24.30
N THR A 128 26.89 -14.63 -25.31
CA THR A 128 26.18 -13.94 -26.40
C THR A 128 24.68 -14.29 -26.34
N LYS A 129 23.83 -13.28 -26.26
CA LYS A 129 22.36 -13.43 -26.24
C LYS A 129 21.76 -13.39 -27.65
N SER A 130 20.50 -13.81 -27.77
CA SER A 130 19.74 -13.85 -29.03
C SER A 130 19.57 -12.48 -29.73
N ASP A 131 19.65 -11.38 -28.98
CA ASP A 131 19.62 -9.99 -29.47
C ASP A 131 20.99 -9.49 -29.97
N GLY A 132 22.04 -10.33 -29.88
CA GLY A 132 23.41 -9.98 -30.21
C GLY A 132 24.19 -9.31 -29.07
N SER A 133 23.57 -9.10 -27.89
CA SER A 133 24.26 -8.54 -26.73
C SER A 133 25.34 -9.49 -26.21
N VAL A 134 26.55 -8.96 -26.01
CA VAL A 134 27.71 -9.70 -25.50
C VAL A 134 28.04 -9.28 -24.07
N THR A 135 28.25 -10.24 -23.18
CA THR A 135 28.67 -10.01 -21.78
C THR A 135 29.87 -10.87 -21.45
N THR A 136 30.90 -10.24 -20.90
CA THR A 136 32.10 -10.93 -20.39
C THR A 136 31.89 -11.31 -18.93
N ILE A 137 32.18 -12.56 -18.57
CA ILE A 137 32.08 -13.07 -17.20
C ILE A 137 33.47 -13.48 -16.73
N GLU A 138 33.98 -12.77 -15.73
CA GLU A 138 35.27 -13.09 -15.11
C GLU A 138 35.17 -14.37 -14.26
N VAL A 139 36.08 -15.32 -14.50
CA VAL A 139 36.09 -16.63 -13.83
C VAL A 139 37.45 -16.82 -13.16
N GLY A 140 37.50 -16.68 -11.83
CA GLY A 140 38.72 -16.60 -10.99
C GLY A 140 39.88 -17.53 -11.39
N ASN A 141 40.00 -18.71 -10.76
CA ASN A 141 41.00 -19.71 -11.16
C ASN A 141 40.46 -20.67 -12.23
N GLY A 142 39.29 -20.36 -12.81
CA GLY A 142 38.67 -21.13 -13.87
C GLY A 142 38.19 -22.53 -13.46
N THR A 143 38.13 -22.85 -12.17
CA THR A 143 37.62 -24.16 -11.72
C THR A 143 36.12 -24.30 -12.01
N LEU A 144 35.61 -25.51 -12.22
CA LEU A 144 34.18 -25.73 -12.48
C LEU A 144 33.29 -25.10 -11.39
N GLY A 145 33.70 -25.18 -10.13
CA GLY A 145 33.00 -24.53 -9.01
C GLY A 145 32.97 -23.00 -9.14
N GLU A 146 34.10 -22.37 -9.44
CA GLU A 146 34.19 -20.91 -9.61
C GLU A 146 33.47 -20.44 -10.86
N VAL A 147 33.50 -21.20 -11.96
CA VAL A 147 32.75 -20.91 -13.18
C VAL A 147 31.24 -20.91 -12.90
N VAL A 148 30.75 -21.90 -12.16
CA VAL A 148 29.34 -21.96 -11.72
C VAL A 148 28.98 -20.74 -10.86
N SER A 149 29.83 -20.39 -9.88
CA SER A 149 29.61 -19.22 -9.03
C SER A 149 29.61 -17.92 -9.84
N ALA A 150 30.59 -17.72 -10.71
CA ALA A 150 30.74 -16.53 -11.54
C ALA A 150 29.52 -16.31 -12.46
N ILE A 151 29.02 -17.36 -13.11
CA ILE A 151 27.81 -17.24 -13.95
C ILE A 151 26.59 -16.85 -13.12
N ASN A 152 26.41 -17.47 -11.95
CA ASN A 152 25.28 -17.17 -11.06
C ASN A 152 25.40 -15.76 -10.44
N GLU A 153 26.61 -15.28 -10.15
CA GLU A 153 26.89 -13.95 -9.59
C GLU A 153 26.82 -12.83 -10.65
N ALA A 154 27.09 -13.14 -11.92
CA ALA A 154 27.00 -12.18 -13.02
C ALA A 154 25.57 -11.64 -13.22
N LYS A 155 24.55 -12.31 -12.69
CA LYS A 155 23.12 -11.93 -12.81
C LYS A 155 22.68 -11.63 -14.25
N ALA A 156 23.30 -12.28 -15.22
CA ALA A 156 23.08 -12.03 -16.65
C ALA A 156 21.78 -12.67 -17.20
N GLY A 157 20.90 -13.18 -16.34
CA GLY A 157 19.69 -13.93 -16.72
C GLY A 157 19.93 -15.42 -16.95
N LEU A 158 21.01 -15.98 -16.37
CA LEU A 158 21.36 -17.40 -16.45
C LEU A 158 21.48 -18.00 -15.04
N SER A 159 21.35 -19.32 -14.96
CA SER A 159 21.72 -20.12 -13.80
C SER A 159 22.62 -21.27 -14.24
N ALA A 160 23.74 -21.45 -13.54
CA ALA A 160 24.69 -22.53 -13.78
C ALA A 160 24.70 -23.53 -12.63
N SER A 161 24.97 -24.79 -12.94
CA SER A 161 25.15 -25.87 -11.98
C SER A 161 26.17 -26.90 -12.47
N ALA A 162 26.90 -27.48 -11.54
CA ALA A 162 27.73 -28.66 -11.78
C ALA A 162 26.88 -29.92 -11.51
N VAL A 163 26.47 -30.60 -12.58
CA VAL A 163 25.61 -31.80 -12.49
C VAL A 163 26.48 -33.04 -12.47
N GLN A 164 26.38 -33.83 -11.39
CA GLN A 164 27.10 -35.09 -11.27
C GLN A 164 26.39 -36.18 -12.10
N THR A 165 27.00 -36.64 -13.19
CA THR A 165 26.46 -37.70 -14.05
C THR A 165 26.94 -39.10 -13.66
N GLY A 166 27.87 -39.18 -12.70
CA GLY A 166 28.40 -40.42 -12.11
C GLY A 166 29.45 -40.13 -11.03
N PRO A 167 29.93 -41.14 -10.28
CA PRO A 167 30.99 -40.94 -9.29
C PRO A 167 32.22 -40.27 -9.95
N GLY A 168 32.62 -39.08 -9.46
CA GLY A 168 33.74 -38.34 -10.01
C GLY A 168 33.56 -37.83 -11.45
N GLN A 169 32.33 -37.64 -11.92
CA GLN A 169 32.04 -37.13 -13.26
C GLN A 169 31.00 -36.01 -13.19
N TYR A 170 31.41 -34.81 -13.59
CA TYR A 170 30.58 -33.60 -13.52
C TYR A 170 30.45 -32.94 -14.90
N ARG A 171 29.26 -32.44 -15.22
CA ARG A 171 29.00 -31.58 -16.38
C ARG A 171 28.63 -30.18 -15.92
N LEU A 172 29.03 -29.18 -16.69
CA LEU A 172 28.49 -27.83 -16.54
C LEU A 172 27.15 -27.78 -17.27
N GLN A 173 26.07 -27.48 -16.54
CA GLN A 173 24.78 -27.15 -17.13
C GLN A 173 24.47 -25.68 -16.87
N VAL A 174 24.12 -24.95 -17.92
CA VAL A 174 23.74 -23.53 -17.85
C VAL A 174 22.37 -23.38 -18.48
N SER A 175 21.44 -22.73 -17.78
CA SER A 175 20.07 -22.54 -18.24
C SER A 175 19.66 -21.09 -18.12
N ALA A 176 18.87 -20.59 -19.07
CA ALA A 176 18.27 -19.27 -18.96
C ALA A 176 17.28 -19.22 -17.78
N THR A 177 17.18 -18.07 -17.12
CA THR A 177 16.18 -17.86 -16.05
C THR A 177 14.80 -17.53 -16.61
N ALA A 178 14.73 -16.97 -17.82
CA ALA A 178 13.51 -16.74 -18.58
C ALA A 178 13.25 -17.89 -19.56
N ALA A 179 11.98 -18.12 -19.88
CA ALA A 179 11.57 -19.00 -20.98
C ALA A 179 11.43 -18.18 -22.27
N GLY A 180 11.12 -18.85 -23.38
CA GLY A 180 10.85 -18.23 -24.67
C GLY A 180 12.00 -18.37 -25.66
N SER A 181 11.71 -18.14 -26.93
CA SER A 181 12.67 -18.17 -28.03
C SER A 181 13.80 -17.16 -27.85
N THR A 182 13.48 -15.99 -27.28
CA THR A 182 14.45 -14.92 -26.95
C THR A 182 15.40 -15.29 -25.82
N SER A 183 15.13 -16.35 -25.06
CA SER A 183 16.04 -16.85 -24.01
C SER A 183 17.27 -17.58 -24.56
N ALA A 184 17.38 -17.76 -25.88
CA ALA A 184 18.53 -18.39 -26.51
C ALA A 184 19.85 -17.63 -26.25
N PHE A 185 20.92 -18.38 -26.00
CA PHE A 185 22.25 -17.85 -25.75
C PHE A 185 23.34 -18.83 -26.17
N THR A 186 24.54 -18.33 -26.43
CA THR A 186 25.76 -19.11 -26.53
C THR A 186 26.72 -18.73 -25.40
N LEU A 187 27.59 -19.66 -25.02
CA LEU A 187 28.58 -19.46 -23.98
C LEU A 187 29.93 -20.01 -24.46
N ASP A 188 30.89 -19.11 -24.63
CA ASP A 188 32.25 -19.42 -25.07
C ASP A 188 33.26 -19.18 -23.92
N GLY A 189 34.50 -19.67 -24.07
CA GLY A 189 35.59 -19.53 -23.08
C GLY A 189 35.68 -20.66 -22.05
N VAL A 190 34.91 -21.74 -22.24
CA VAL A 190 34.95 -22.95 -21.40
C VAL A 190 35.94 -24.00 -21.93
N ASP A 191 37.21 -23.64 -22.08
CA ASP A 191 38.25 -24.41 -22.79
C ASP A 191 38.51 -25.82 -22.23
N GLY A 192 38.09 -26.12 -20.99
CA GLY A 192 38.16 -27.48 -20.45
C GLY A 192 37.07 -28.42 -20.96
N PHE A 193 36.20 -27.95 -21.85
CA PHE A 193 35.24 -28.75 -22.60
C PHE A 193 35.41 -28.48 -24.10
N SER A 194 35.31 -29.52 -24.92
CA SER A 194 35.39 -29.37 -26.38
C SER A 194 34.22 -28.55 -26.98
N ALA A 195 33.05 -28.56 -26.33
CA ALA A 195 31.88 -27.80 -26.77
C ALA A 195 30.81 -27.69 -25.66
N MET A 196 29.89 -26.75 -25.83
CA MET A 196 28.60 -26.68 -25.15
C MET A 196 27.49 -27.11 -26.13
N ASN A 197 26.72 -28.13 -25.76
CA ASN A 197 25.61 -28.63 -26.56
C ASN A 197 24.29 -28.04 -26.08
N VAL A 198 23.38 -27.75 -27.01
CA VAL A 198 22.00 -27.36 -26.67
C VAL A 198 21.27 -28.57 -26.09
N LEU A 199 20.95 -28.50 -24.80
CA LEU A 199 20.15 -29.52 -24.09
C LEU A 199 18.65 -29.29 -24.32
N THR A 200 18.22 -28.04 -24.26
CA THR A 200 16.83 -27.62 -24.52
C THR A 200 16.85 -26.33 -25.30
N GLN A 201 16.09 -26.26 -26.40
CA GLN A 201 15.91 -25.01 -27.13
C GLN A 201 14.88 -24.12 -26.42
N GLY A 202 15.12 -22.81 -26.37
CA GLY A 202 14.13 -21.87 -25.88
C GLY A 202 13.02 -21.77 -26.90
N THR A 203 11.78 -21.97 -26.48
CA THR A 203 10.59 -21.90 -27.34
C THR A 203 9.52 -21.09 -26.63
N ASP A 204 8.68 -20.41 -27.40
CA ASP A 204 7.54 -19.66 -26.88
C ASP A 204 6.35 -20.59 -26.63
N ALA A 205 5.46 -20.20 -25.72
CA ALA A 205 4.16 -20.83 -25.57
C ALA A 205 3.26 -20.41 -26.72
N VAL A 206 2.46 -21.34 -27.23
CA VAL A 206 1.52 -21.09 -28.32
C VAL A 206 0.17 -21.71 -27.95
N ILE A 207 -0.88 -20.90 -28.13
CA ILE A 207 -2.26 -21.36 -28.12
C ILE A 207 -2.89 -21.11 -29.47
N HIS A 208 -3.81 -21.98 -29.87
CA HIS A 208 -4.59 -21.87 -31.10
C HIS A 208 -6.05 -21.61 -30.75
N VAL A 209 -6.65 -20.58 -31.35
CA VAL A 209 -8.06 -20.22 -31.15
C VAL A 209 -8.81 -20.45 -32.46
N GLY A 210 -9.93 -21.18 -32.39
CA GLY A 210 -10.77 -21.46 -33.55
C GLY A 210 -10.48 -22.83 -34.18
N ASP A 211 -10.89 -23.00 -35.43
CA ASP A 211 -10.63 -24.23 -36.19
C ASP A 211 -9.28 -24.17 -36.92
N ALA A 212 -8.76 -25.32 -37.34
CA ALA A 212 -7.44 -25.41 -37.97
C ALA A 212 -7.31 -24.68 -39.33
N LEU A 213 -8.41 -24.21 -39.94
CA LEU A 213 -8.42 -23.57 -41.27
C LEU A 213 -8.61 -22.05 -41.21
N THR A 214 -9.30 -21.55 -40.18
CA THR A 214 -9.70 -20.15 -40.03
C THR A 214 -9.32 -19.56 -38.66
N GLY A 215 -8.77 -20.38 -37.77
CA GLY A 215 -8.26 -19.97 -36.48
C GLY A 215 -6.95 -19.17 -36.57
N TYR A 216 -6.49 -18.74 -35.41
CA TYR A 216 -5.27 -17.94 -35.27
C TYR A 216 -4.50 -18.35 -34.02
N ASP A 217 -3.18 -18.16 -34.08
CA ASP A 217 -2.28 -18.47 -32.98
C ASP A 217 -2.00 -17.21 -32.14
N ILE A 218 -1.90 -17.41 -30.83
CA ILE A 218 -1.41 -16.42 -29.89
C ILE A 218 -0.13 -16.97 -29.27
N THR A 219 0.94 -16.19 -29.34
CA THR A 219 2.26 -16.58 -28.84
C THR A 219 2.63 -15.76 -27.61
N SER A 220 3.26 -16.39 -26.63
CA SER A 220 3.82 -15.73 -25.45
C SER A 220 5.23 -16.25 -25.17
N ALA A 221 6.17 -15.34 -24.87
CA ALA A 221 7.52 -15.72 -24.45
C ALA A 221 7.54 -16.48 -23.11
N SER A 222 6.43 -16.46 -22.36
CA SER A 222 6.25 -17.21 -21.13
C SER A 222 5.04 -18.13 -21.23
N ASN A 223 4.86 -18.98 -20.22
CA ASN A 223 3.65 -19.78 -20.09
C ASN A 223 2.42 -18.96 -19.64
N THR A 224 2.56 -17.65 -19.45
CA THR A 224 1.48 -16.75 -19.06
C THR A 224 1.06 -15.90 -20.24
N PHE A 225 -0.24 -15.92 -20.51
CA PHE A 225 -0.94 -15.12 -21.48
C PHE A 225 -1.67 -14.01 -20.73
N THR A 226 -1.19 -12.78 -20.89
CA THR A 226 -1.70 -11.61 -20.18
C THR A 226 -2.73 -10.88 -21.02
N ASP A 227 -3.90 -10.62 -20.43
CA ASP A 227 -4.94 -9.76 -21.00
C ASP A 227 -5.37 -10.12 -22.44
N VAL A 228 -5.40 -11.43 -22.76
CA VAL A 228 -5.78 -11.94 -24.09
C VAL A 228 -7.24 -11.62 -24.40
N VAL A 229 -8.08 -11.67 -23.37
CA VAL A 229 -9.40 -11.05 -23.36
C VAL A 229 -9.33 -9.95 -22.32
N PRO A 230 -9.90 -8.76 -22.54
CA PRO A 230 -9.82 -7.64 -21.60
C PRO A 230 -10.18 -8.06 -20.17
N GLY A 231 -9.23 -7.92 -19.25
CA GLY A 231 -9.35 -8.31 -17.85
C GLY A 231 -9.12 -9.80 -17.56
N LEU A 232 -8.77 -10.65 -18.53
CA LEU A 232 -8.57 -12.10 -18.33
C LEU A 232 -7.17 -12.53 -18.79
N SER A 233 -6.41 -13.04 -17.83
CA SER A 233 -5.09 -13.65 -18.03
C SER A 233 -5.11 -15.12 -17.59
N PHE A 234 -4.25 -15.94 -18.18
CA PHE A 234 -4.13 -17.34 -17.81
C PHE A 234 -2.72 -17.86 -18.00
N THR A 235 -2.37 -18.88 -17.22
CA THR A 235 -1.08 -19.58 -17.31
C THR A 235 -1.34 -21.03 -17.66
N VAL A 236 -0.66 -21.50 -18.71
CA VAL A 236 -0.75 -22.88 -19.22
C VAL A 236 0.43 -23.71 -18.72
N SER A 237 0.23 -25.00 -18.42
CA SER A 237 1.30 -25.85 -17.88
C SER A 237 1.66 -27.04 -18.78
N ARG A 238 0.84 -27.37 -19.78
CA ARG A 238 1.03 -28.50 -20.70
C ARG A 238 0.25 -28.29 -21.98
N VAL A 239 0.63 -29.02 -23.01
CA VAL A 239 -0.14 -29.17 -24.26
C VAL A 239 -1.44 -29.93 -23.96
N GLU A 240 -2.56 -29.39 -24.42
CA GLU A 240 -3.90 -29.96 -24.27
C GLU A 240 -4.89 -29.26 -25.20
N SER A 241 -6.05 -29.87 -25.46
CA SER A 241 -7.04 -29.36 -26.41
C SER A 241 -8.38 -29.05 -25.76
N ALA A 242 -9.17 -28.19 -26.41
CA ALA A 242 -10.51 -27.76 -26.02
C ALA A 242 -10.58 -27.17 -24.59
N VAL A 243 -9.56 -26.41 -24.20
CA VAL A 243 -9.58 -25.69 -22.92
C VAL A 243 -10.48 -24.48 -23.06
N THR A 244 -11.42 -24.32 -22.13
CA THR A 244 -12.26 -23.13 -22.04
C THR A 244 -11.97 -22.42 -20.73
N VAL A 245 -11.62 -21.14 -20.84
CA VAL A 245 -11.49 -20.23 -19.71
C VAL A 245 -12.61 -19.21 -19.76
N SER A 246 -13.13 -18.82 -18.61
CA SER A 246 -14.13 -17.75 -18.54
C SER A 246 -13.94 -16.89 -17.30
N SER A 247 -14.43 -15.66 -17.40
CA SER A 247 -14.56 -14.69 -16.33
C SER A 247 -16.00 -14.23 -16.24
N THR A 248 -16.54 -14.19 -15.03
CA THR A 248 -17.93 -13.79 -14.75
C THR A 248 -17.96 -12.77 -13.64
N VAL A 249 -18.82 -11.76 -13.77
CA VAL A 249 -19.07 -10.79 -12.71
C VAL A 249 -19.82 -11.47 -11.56
N ASP A 250 -19.26 -11.41 -10.35
CA ASP A 250 -19.91 -11.99 -9.15
C ASP A 250 -19.89 -11.05 -7.92
N GLY A 251 -18.84 -10.22 -7.79
CA GLY A 251 -18.66 -9.33 -6.65
C GLY A 251 -18.43 -10.01 -5.30
N SER A 252 -18.17 -11.33 -5.23
CA SER A 252 -18.11 -12.06 -3.95
C SER A 252 -16.93 -11.65 -3.07
N ALA A 253 -15.77 -11.39 -3.70
CA ALA A 253 -14.59 -10.89 -3.02
C ALA A 253 -14.86 -9.48 -2.47
N VAL A 254 -15.40 -8.59 -3.31
CA VAL A 254 -15.78 -7.23 -2.91
C VAL A 254 -16.78 -7.23 -1.76
N ALA A 255 -17.80 -8.10 -1.83
CA ALA A 255 -18.79 -8.24 -0.76
C ALA A 255 -18.15 -8.71 0.56
N THR A 256 -17.08 -9.49 0.50
CA THR A 256 -16.33 -9.93 1.69
C THR A 256 -15.54 -8.76 2.29
N ASP A 257 -14.94 -7.92 1.46
CA ASP A 257 -14.24 -6.70 1.92
C ASP A 257 -15.21 -5.69 2.55
N VAL A 258 -16.40 -5.52 1.95
CA VAL A 258 -17.48 -4.69 2.51
C VAL A 258 -18.00 -5.26 3.84
N GLN A 259 -18.19 -6.58 3.94
CA GLN A 259 -18.56 -7.22 5.21
C GLN A 259 -17.50 -6.96 6.28
N ALA A 260 -16.21 -7.09 5.96
CA ALA A 260 -15.12 -6.84 6.90
C ALA A 260 -15.07 -5.38 7.36
N LEU A 261 -15.46 -4.42 6.51
CA LEU A 261 -15.64 -3.01 6.89
C LEU A 261 -16.80 -2.85 7.89
N VAL A 262 -17.96 -3.45 7.61
CA VAL A 262 -19.15 -3.40 8.48
C VAL A 262 -18.88 -4.04 9.83
N ASP A 263 -18.21 -5.20 9.87
CA ASP A 263 -17.82 -5.88 11.10
C ASP A 263 -16.87 -5.03 11.94
N SER A 264 -15.87 -4.41 11.29
CA SER A 264 -14.93 -3.51 11.96
C SER A 264 -15.61 -2.27 12.53
N ALA A 265 -16.61 -1.72 11.82
CA ALA A 265 -17.40 -0.60 12.31
C ALA A 265 -18.26 -0.99 13.51
N ASN A 266 -18.91 -2.16 13.46
CA ASN A 266 -19.68 -2.69 14.59
C ASN A 266 -18.80 -3.01 15.80
N ALA A 267 -17.59 -3.53 15.60
CA ALA A 267 -16.62 -3.76 16.68
C ALA A 267 -16.21 -2.45 17.36
N LEU A 268 -15.91 -1.41 16.56
CA LEU A 268 -15.63 -0.06 17.07
C LEU A 268 -16.79 0.50 17.88
N LEU A 269 -18.04 0.40 17.37
CA LEU A 269 -19.22 0.85 18.10
C LEU A 269 -19.41 0.10 19.43
N ALA A 270 -19.14 -1.21 19.45
CA ALA A 270 -19.17 -2.00 20.68
C ALA A 270 -18.08 -1.58 21.67
N ASP A 271 -16.87 -1.27 21.20
CA ASP A 271 -15.78 -0.80 22.04
C ASP A 271 -16.05 0.60 22.59
N ILE A 272 -16.60 1.52 21.78
CA ILE A 272 -17.10 2.81 22.25
C ILE A 272 -18.11 2.60 23.38
N ALA A 273 -19.10 1.72 23.18
CA ALA A 273 -20.11 1.44 24.19
C ALA A 273 -19.48 0.92 25.50
N LYS A 274 -18.50 0.02 25.44
CA LYS A 274 -17.76 -0.45 26.64
C LYS A 274 -17.05 0.69 27.37
N GLN A 275 -16.47 1.64 26.64
CA GLN A 275 -15.73 2.77 27.22
C GLN A 275 -16.66 3.84 27.81
N THR A 276 -17.92 3.93 27.36
CA THR A 276 -18.84 5.01 27.76
C THR A 276 -19.99 4.59 28.68
N THR A 277 -20.23 3.29 28.84
CA THR A 277 -21.39 2.79 29.60
C THR A 277 -21.11 2.72 31.09
N TYR A 278 -22.14 2.95 31.90
CA TYR A 278 -22.14 2.72 33.33
C TYR A 278 -22.59 1.28 33.64
N ASP A 279 -21.74 0.52 34.34
CA ASP A 279 -22.09 -0.81 34.80
C ASP A 279 -22.84 -0.72 36.13
N THR A 280 -24.12 -1.09 36.11
CA THR A 280 -25.02 -1.06 37.27
C THR A 280 -24.66 -2.08 38.34
N THR A 281 -23.90 -3.12 38.00
CA THR A 281 -23.46 -4.18 38.91
C THR A 281 -22.24 -3.75 39.70
N THR A 282 -21.21 -3.27 39.01
CA THR A 282 -19.98 -2.77 39.65
C THR A 282 -20.13 -1.34 40.16
N LYS A 283 -21.20 -0.63 39.76
CA LYS A 283 -21.45 0.79 40.03
C LYS A 283 -20.31 1.69 39.53
N THR A 284 -19.63 1.27 38.47
CA THR A 284 -18.51 2.01 37.86
C THR A 284 -18.81 2.38 36.41
N GLY A 285 -18.43 3.59 36.01
CA GLY A 285 -18.46 4.02 34.62
C GLY A 285 -17.20 3.59 33.88
N GLY A 286 -17.33 3.31 32.58
CA GLY A 286 -16.16 3.20 31.70
C GLY A 286 -15.33 4.50 31.69
N PRO A 287 -14.04 4.44 31.29
CA PRO A 287 -13.11 5.58 31.33
C PRO A 287 -13.58 6.84 30.59
N LEU A 288 -14.45 6.69 29.58
CA LEU A 288 -14.95 7.79 28.73
C LEU A 288 -16.43 8.11 29.01
N THR A 289 -16.98 7.63 30.13
CA THR A 289 -18.34 7.96 30.55
C THR A 289 -18.54 9.46 30.59
N GLY A 290 -19.57 9.96 29.90
CA GLY A 290 -19.88 11.40 29.84
C GLY A 290 -19.13 12.19 28.76
N SER A 291 -18.15 11.61 28.05
CA SER A 291 -17.42 12.28 26.97
C SER A 291 -18.34 12.74 25.82
N SER A 292 -18.36 14.04 25.54
CA SER A 292 -19.09 14.63 24.40
C SER A 292 -18.43 14.30 23.07
N SER A 293 -17.09 14.27 23.01
CA SER A 293 -16.33 13.94 21.80
C SER A 293 -16.68 12.55 21.27
N VAL A 294 -16.78 11.56 22.16
CA VAL A 294 -17.14 10.19 21.78
C VAL A 294 -18.61 10.08 21.34
N ARG A 295 -19.53 10.81 21.98
CA ARG A 295 -20.93 10.86 21.52
C ARG A 295 -21.07 11.49 20.13
N ASN A 296 -20.35 12.59 19.88
CA ASN A 296 -20.34 13.25 18.57
C ASN A 296 -19.76 12.34 17.48
N LEU A 297 -18.72 11.57 17.79
CA LEU A 297 -18.16 10.56 16.90
C LEU A 297 -19.21 9.51 16.52
N THR A 298 -19.86 8.90 17.50
CA THR A 298 -20.90 7.88 17.25
C THR A 298 -22.04 8.43 16.40
N GLN A 299 -22.53 9.64 16.69
CA GLN A 299 -23.57 10.31 15.91
C GLN A 299 -23.13 10.57 14.47
N SER A 300 -21.88 10.99 14.27
CA SER A 300 -21.32 11.30 12.95
C SER A 300 -21.16 10.04 12.10
N ILE A 301 -20.66 8.95 12.69
CA ILE A 301 -20.56 7.64 12.02
C ILE A 301 -21.95 7.17 11.59
N MET A 302 -22.93 7.18 12.50
CA MET A 302 -24.31 6.76 12.19
C MET A 302 -24.95 7.62 11.10
N SER A 303 -24.75 8.94 11.12
CA SER A 303 -25.29 9.84 10.09
C SER A 303 -24.65 9.62 8.72
N THR A 304 -23.35 9.34 8.67
CA THR A 304 -22.58 9.16 7.43
C THR A 304 -22.95 7.85 6.74
N VAL A 305 -23.13 6.78 7.51
CA VAL A 305 -23.50 5.47 6.97
C VAL A 305 -25.01 5.36 6.74
N GLY A 306 -25.83 5.89 7.63
CA GLY A 306 -27.29 5.81 7.55
C GLY A 306 -27.94 6.77 6.54
N GLY A 307 -27.29 7.90 6.22
CA GLY A 307 -27.80 8.88 5.25
C GLY A 307 -27.54 8.51 3.78
N ALA A 308 -26.73 7.50 3.53
CA ALA A 308 -26.29 7.12 2.20
C ALA A 308 -26.71 5.69 1.91
N GLY A 309 -27.78 5.52 1.12
CA GLY A 309 -28.28 4.22 0.71
C GLY A 309 -27.31 3.50 -0.23
N ALA A 310 -26.21 2.95 0.31
CA ALA A 310 -25.32 2.04 -0.40
C ALA A 310 -25.94 0.65 -0.49
N ALA A 311 -25.74 0.00 -1.63
CA ALA A 311 -26.25 -1.33 -1.93
C ALA A 311 -25.93 -2.32 -0.81
N GLY A 312 -26.96 -2.83 -0.14
CA GLY A 312 -26.81 -3.86 0.90
C GLY A 312 -26.41 -3.36 2.28
N ILE A 313 -26.07 -2.08 2.52
CA ILE A 313 -25.81 -1.56 3.88
C ILE A 313 -27.08 -0.92 4.44
N SER A 314 -27.44 -1.29 5.67
CA SER A 314 -28.57 -0.70 6.41
C SER A 314 -28.23 -0.45 7.88
N LEU A 315 -28.96 0.48 8.50
CA LEU A 315 -28.90 0.74 9.94
C LEU A 315 -30.03 0.01 10.65
N THR A 316 -29.71 -0.83 11.63
CA THR A 316 -30.72 -1.52 12.45
C THR A 316 -31.32 -0.56 13.47
N ARG A 317 -32.49 -0.91 14.03
CA ARG A 317 -33.13 -0.14 15.10
C ARG A 317 -32.26 0.02 16.35
N ASP A 318 -31.31 -0.90 16.54
CA ASP A 318 -30.36 -0.90 17.67
C ASP A 318 -29.10 -0.08 17.38
N GLY A 319 -29.04 0.63 16.25
CA GLY A 319 -27.88 1.46 15.87
C GLY A 319 -26.69 0.67 15.33
N LYS A 320 -26.87 -0.61 14.98
CA LYS A 320 -25.82 -1.44 14.34
C LYS A 320 -25.91 -1.36 12.83
N LEU A 321 -24.77 -1.52 12.17
CA LEU A 321 -24.71 -1.65 10.72
C LEU A 321 -24.97 -3.11 10.33
N ALA A 322 -25.85 -3.32 9.35
CA ALA A 322 -26.11 -4.63 8.76
C ALA A 322 -25.75 -4.62 7.28
N PHE A 323 -25.19 -5.73 6.80
CA PHE A 323 -24.86 -5.92 5.39
C PHE A 323 -25.62 -7.12 4.81
N ASP A 324 -26.40 -6.87 3.78
CA ASP A 324 -27.03 -7.91 2.95
C ASP A 324 -26.10 -8.24 1.78
N LYS A 325 -25.29 -9.28 1.99
CA LYS A 325 -24.34 -9.78 0.98
C LYS A 325 -25.03 -10.23 -0.31
N ALA A 326 -26.23 -10.80 -0.23
CA ALA A 326 -26.95 -11.29 -1.41
C ALA A 326 -27.54 -10.15 -2.25
N ALA A 327 -28.10 -9.13 -1.58
CA ALA A 327 -28.56 -7.92 -2.25
C ALA A 327 -27.38 -7.18 -2.91
N PHE A 328 -26.23 -7.11 -2.22
CA PHE A 328 -25.02 -6.52 -2.79
C PHE A 328 -24.55 -7.26 -4.04
N THR A 329 -24.36 -8.59 -3.99
CA THR A 329 -23.86 -9.34 -5.16
C THR A 329 -24.84 -9.30 -6.33
N THR A 330 -26.15 -9.26 -6.05
CA THR A 330 -27.18 -9.05 -7.09
C THR A 330 -27.05 -7.68 -7.76
N ALA A 331 -26.92 -6.61 -6.98
CA ALA A 331 -26.72 -5.27 -7.52
C ALA A 331 -25.39 -5.14 -8.28
N PHE A 332 -24.33 -5.76 -7.75
CA PHE A 332 -23.01 -5.75 -8.35
C PHE A 332 -22.99 -6.48 -9.70
N ALA A 333 -23.66 -7.63 -9.80
CA ALA A 333 -23.78 -8.37 -11.06
C ALA A 333 -24.57 -7.59 -12.13
N ALA A 334 -25.51 -6.73 -11.72
CA ALA A 334 -26.30 -5.91 -12.64
C ALA A 334 -25.53 -4.70 -13.17
N ASP A 335 -24.83 -3.97 -12.28
CA ASP A 335 -24.03 -2.80 -12.66
C ASP A 335 -22.88 -2.58 -11.66
N PRO A 336 -21.68 -3.16 -11.94
CA PRO A 336 -20.52 -3.00 -11.07
C PRO A 336 -20.08 -1.54 -10.89
N ALA A 337 -20.24 -0.71 -11.94
CA ALA A 337 -19.82 0.69 -11.92
C ALA A 337 -20.74 1.52 -11.03
N ALA A 338 -22.06 1.30 -11.11
CA ALA A 338 -23.02 1.96 -10.23
C ALA A 338 -22.81 1.57 -8.76
N VAL A 339 -22.53 0.29 -8.47
CA VAL A 339 -22.21 -0.13 -7.10
C VAL A 339 -20.89 0.48 -6.63
N ALA A 340 -19.84 0.45 -7.47
CA ALA A 340 -18.56 1.10 -7.16
C ALA A 340 -18.74 2.58 -6.79
N ALA A 341 -19.53 3.33 -7.55
CA ALA A 341 -19.81 4.74 -7.30
C ALA A 341 -20.51 5.00 -5.94
N GLN A 342 -21.24 4.03 -5.39
CA GLN A 342 -21.88 4.15 -4.06
C GLN A 342 -20.89 3.98 -2.91
N TYR A 343 -19.75 3.33 -3.12
CA TYR A 343 -18.73 3.05 -2.09
C TYR A 343 -17.51 3.96 -2.21
N GLY A 344 -17.01 4.15 -3.43
CA GLY A 344 -15.83 4.95 -3.73
C GLY A 344 -16.12 6.36 -4.22
N ALA A 345 -15.08 7.02 -4.70
CA ALA A 345 -15.15 8.32 -5.35
C ALA A 345 -15.72 8.18 -6.77
N SER A 346 -16.65 9.04 -7.16
CA SER A 346 -17.24 9.05 -8.50
C SER A 346 -17.52 10.46 -8.99
N ILE A 347 -17.64 10.63 -10.31
CA ILE A 347 -18.12 11.87 -10.91
C ILE A 347 -19.27 11.57 -11.88
N ASP A 348 -20.21 12.49 -11.99
CA ASP A 348 -21.14 12.57 -13.11
C ASP A 348 -20.74 13.74 -14.00
N PHE A 349 -20.44 13.47 -15.27
CA PHE A 349 -20.10 14.50 -16.24
C PHE A 349 -21.35 14.93 -17.02
N ALA A 350 -21.64 16.23 -16.99
CA ALA A 350 -22.66 16.89 -17.79
C ALA A 350 -21.97 17.67 -18.92
N PRO A 351 -21.87 17.11 -20.15
CA PRO A 351 -21.21 17.77 -21.26
C PRO A 351 -21.94 19.04 -21.70
N ALA A 352 -21.18 20.04 -22.13
CA ALA A 352 -21.74 21.20 -22.81
C ALA A 352 -22.32 20.80 -24.18
N GLY A 353 -23.24 21.62 -24.71
CA GLY A 353 -23.94 21.32 -25.96
C GLY A 353 -22.97 21.06 -27.13
N GLY A 354 -23.10 19.90 -27.77
CA GLY A 354 -22.27 19.52 -28.92
C GLY A 354 -20.95 18.84 -28.57
N VAL A 355 -20.57 18.78 -27.29
CA VAL A 355 -19.40 18.01 -26.84
C VAL A 355 -19.71 16.52 -26.92
N THR A 356 -18.89 15.80 -27.67
CA THR A 356 -18.99 14.34 -27.87
C THR A 356 -18.05 13.56 -26.97
N GLY A 357 -16.98 14.22 -26.50
CA GLY A 357 -16.04 13.66 -25.56
C GLY A 357 -16.60 13.45 -24.15
N ARG A 358 -15.82 12.78 -23.30
CA ARG A 358 -16.18 12.49 -21.91
C ARG A 358 -15.09 12.93 -20.93
N ILE A 359 -15.49 13.14 -19.68
CA ILE A 359 -14.59 13.32 -18.55
C ILE A 359 -14.88 12.22 -17.54
N THR A 360 -13.84 11.53 -17.10
CA THR A 360 -13.93 10.50 -16.06
C THR A 360 -13.02 10.85 -14.88
N LEU A 361 -13.28 10.26 -13.72
CA LEU A 361 -12.46 10.49 -12.54
C LEU A 361 -11.17 9.68 -12.66
N ALA A 362 -10.02 10.36 -12.70
CA ALA A 362 -8.72 9.69 -12.59
C ALA A 362 -8.38 9.41 -11.13
N ARG A 363 -8.60 10.42 -10.27
CA ARG A 363 -8.32 10.33 -8.83
C ARG A 363 -9.08 11.42 -8.08
N ALA A 364 -9.48 11.12 -6.85
CA ALA A 364 -9.90 12.12 -5.87
C ALA A 364 -8.98 12.08 -4.64
N GLY A 365 -8.36 13.20 -4.30
CA GLY A 365 -7.61 13.38 -3.06
C GLY A 365 -8.52 13.60 -1.85
N GLU A 366 -7.94 13.54 -0.64
CA GLU A 366 -8.68 13.73 0.63
C GLU A 366 -9.23 15.17 0.79
N SER A 367 -8.61 16.15 0.13
CA SER A 367 -9.07 17.55 0.10
C SER A 367 -10.25 17.80 -0.84
N ALA A 368 -10.59 16.84 -1.71
CA ALA A 368 -11.66 17.01 -2.68
C ALA A 368 -13.02 16.97 -1.98
N ALA A 369 -13.75 18.07 -2.06
CA ALA A 369 -15.09 18.20 -1.49
C ALA A 369 -16.15 17.78 -2.52
N PRO A 370 -17.22 17.06 -2.14
CA PRO A 370 -18.36 16.84 -3.03
C PRO A 370 -18.93 18.17 -3.55
N GLY A 371 -19.23 18.24 -4.84
CA GLY A 371 -19.70 19.47 -5.47
C GLY A 371 -19.73 19.37 -6.99
N THR A 372 -20.34 20.36 -7.63
CA THR A 372 -20.34 20.51 -9.09
C THR A 372 -19.31 21.55 -9.47
N TYR A 373 -18.42 21.20 -10.41
CA TYR A 373 -17.28 21.99 -10.84
C TYR A 373 -17.27 22.12 -12.35
N ASP A 374 -17.16 23.35 -12.86
CA ASP A 374 -17.01 23.59 -14.28
C ASP A 374 -15.61 23.17 -14.75
N VAL A 375 -15.53 22.55 -15.92
CA VAL A 375 -14.27 22.16 -16.54
C VAL A 375 -14.10 22.94 -17.84
N VAL A 376 -12.95 23.62 -17.94
CA VAL A 376 -12.53 24.29 -19.17
C VAL A 376 -11.27 23.59 -19.68
N VAL A 377 -11.27 23.21 -20.95
CA VAL A 377 -10.13 22.61 -21.63
C VAL A 377 -9.65 23.61 -22.69
N SER A 378 -8.47 24.20 -22.48
CA SER A 378 -7.85 25.13 -23.43
C SER A 378 -7.05 24.41 -24.52
N THR A 379 -6.53 23.22 -24.23
CA THR A 379 -5.85 22.35 -25.20
C THR A 379 -6.34 20.92 -25.00
N ALA A 380 -6.90 20.31 -26.04
CA ALA A 380 -7.30 18.90 -26.01
C ALA A 380 -6.06 17.99 -26.02
N PRO A 381 -6.07 16.87 -25.28
CA PRO A 381 -4.97 15.92 -25.33
C PRO A 381 -4.92 15.23 -26.68
N THR A 382 -3.73 15.11 -27.26
CA THR A 382 -3.52 14.44 -28.55
C THR A 382 -2.46 13.36 -28.44
N ARG A 383 -2.64 12.30 -29.24
CA ARG A 383 -1.67 11.20 -29.39
C ARG A 383 -0.78 11.53 -30.55
N GLU A 384 0.51 11.31 -30.38
CA GLU A 384 1.45 11.54 -31.45
C GLU A 384 1.25 10.52 -32.58
N GLN A 385 1.24 10.99 -33.83
CA GLN A 385 1.02 10.17 -35.01
C GLN A 385 2.06 10.46 -36.08
N TRP A 386 2.66 9.40 -36.61
CA TRP A 386 3.61 9.45 -37.72
C TRP A 386 3.10 8.58 -38.88
N GLN A 387 3.21 9.09 -40.10
CA GLN A 387 2.94 8.34 -41.32
C GLN A 387 4.24 7.84 -41.92
N VAL A 388 4.37 6.52 -42.01
CA VAL A 388 5.41 5.85 -42.78
C VAL A 388 4.90 5.70 -44.21
N THR A 389 5.59 6.36 -45.14
CA THR A 389 5.22 6.29 -46.56
C THR A 389 5.88 5.08 -47.19
N SER A 390 5.08 4.13 -47.69
CA SER A 390 5.61 3.00 -48.46
C SER A 390 5.84 3.40 -49.92
N THR A 391 6.85 2.82 -50.56
CA THR A 391 7.06 3.02 -52.00
C THR A 391 6.41 1.85 -52.73
N GLY A 392 5.39 2.12 -53.55
CA GLY A 392 4.70 1.08 -54.32
C GLY A 392 3.85 0.12 -53.47
N GLY A 393 3.49 0.49 -52.23
CA GLY A 393 2.66 -0.36 -51.36
C GLY A 393 3.43 -1.47 -50.65
N SER A 394 4.76 -1.35 -50.51
CA SER A 394 5.60 -2.32 -49.82
C SER A 394 6.72 -1.63 -49.04
N ILE A 395 7.15 -2.27 -47.94
CA ILE A 395 8.35 -1.92 -47.16
C ILE A 395 9.31 -3.11 -47.04
N GLU A 396 9.16 -4.13 -47.89
CA GLU A 396 9.99 -5.34 -47.86
C GLU A 396 11.48 -5.01 -47.87
N GLY A 397 12.25 -5.67 -47.00
CA GLY A 397 13.68 -5.44 -46.83
C GLY A 397 14.06 -4.09 -46.19
N SER A 398 13.11 -3.19 -45.99
CA SER A 398 13.33 -1.90 -45.32
C SER A 398 13.24 -2.05 -43.80
N THR A 399 13.97 -1.22 -43.07
CA THR A 399 13.98 -1.20 -41.60
C THR A 399 13.25 0.03 -41.08
N LEU A 400 12.13 -0.21 -40.40
CA LEU A 400 11.42 0.79 -39.62
C LEU A 400 12.12 0.98 -38.26
N GLY A 401 12.54 2.20 -37.96
CA GLY A 401 13.13 2.60 -36.69
C GLY A 401 12.21 3.53 -35.91
N LEU A 402 12.09 3.33 -34.60
CA LEU A 402 11.45 4.26 -33.68
C LEU A 402 12.45 4.72 -32.63
N THR A 403 12.38 5.98 -32.23
CA THR A 403 13.23 6.54 -31.16
C THR A 403 12.43 7.46 -30.26
N ARG A 404 12.46 7.23 -28.95
CA ARG A 404 11.82 8.10 -27.94
C ARG A 404 12.77 9.18 -27.44
N SER A 405 12.22 10.19 -26.76
CA SER A 405 13.01 11.28 -26.15
C SER A 405 13.91 10.82 -25.00
N ASP A 406 13.59 9.69 -24.37
CA ASP A 406 14.40 9.06 -23.31
C ASP A 406 15.56 8.21 -23.87
N GLY A 407 15.69 8.12 -25.20
CA GLY A 407 16.72 7.35 -25.89
C GLY A 407 16.33 5.90 -26.20
N ALA A 408 15.15 5.42 -25.80
CA ALA A 408 14.69 4.09 -26.16
C ALA A 408 14.49 3.96 -27.67
N THR A 409 15.04 2.89 -28.25
CA THR A 409 14.94 2.60 -29.69
C THR A 409 14.22 1.29 -29.94
N PHE A 410 13.49 1.23 -31.04
CA PHE A 410 12.89 0.00 -31.57
C PHE A 410 13.21 -0.11 -33.07
N SER A 411 13.45 -1.33 -33.54
CA SER A 411 13.69 -1.59 -34.96
C SER A 411 12.92 -2.82 -35.42
N TYR A 412 12.32 -2.72 -36.60
CA TYR A 412 11.67 -3.83 -37.30
C TYR A 412 12.06 -3.80 -38.77
N THR A 413 12.61 -4.91 -39.26
CA THR A 413 12.92 -5.11 -40.68
C THR A 413 11.88 -6.04 -41.27
N ALA A 414 11.18 -5.58 -42.31
CA ALA A 414 10.19 -6.39 -43.02
C ALA A 414 10.90 -7.46 -43.86
N ALA A 415 10.42 -8.70 -43.81
CA ALA A 415 10.97 -9.79 -44.59
C ALA A 415 10.68 -9.59 -46.08
N VAL A 416 11.53 -10.16 -46.94
CA VAL A 416 11.28 -10.17 -48.39
C VAL A 416 10.02 -11.01 -48.68
N GLY A 417 9.09 -10.46 -49.45
CA GLY A 417 7.77 -11.04 -49.74
C GLY A 417 6.68 -10.79 -48.70
N GLU A 418 6.96 -10.03 -47.63
CA GLU A 418 5.98 -9.69 -46.59
C GLU A 418 5.04 -8.57 -47.03
N THR A 419 3.72 -8.78 -46.92
CA THR A 419 2.75 -7.74 -47.27
C THR A 419 2.73 -6.64 -46.20
N LEU A 420 2.28 -5.42 -46.57
CA LEU A 420 2.10 -4.34 -45.59
C LEU A 420 1.19 -4.73 -44.41
N ALA A 421 0.16 -5.55 -44.67
CA ALA A 421 -0.74 -6.02 -43.63
C ALA A 421 -0.02 -6.97 -42.65
N ASP A 422 0.75 -7.91 -43.18
CA ASP A 422 1.57 -8.82 -42.38
C ASP A 422 2.61 -8.04 -41.56
N SER A 423 3.24 -7.03 -42.17
CA SER A 423 4.17 -6.16 -41.47
C SER A 423 3.52 -5.39 -40.33
N VAL A 424 2.30 -4.88 -40.50
CA VAL A 424 1.56 -4.20 -39.41
C VAL A 424 1.23 -5.16 -38.28
N ILE A 425 0.84 -6.41 -38.58
CA ILE A 425 0.57 -7.45 -37.58
C ILE A 425 1.85 -7.79 -36.82
N ALA A 426 2.94 -8.08 -37.52
CA ALA A 426 4.24 -8.40 -36.93
C ALA A 426 4.81 -7.24 -36.11
N LEU A 427 4.68 -6.01 -36.61
CA LEU A 427 5.11 -4.79 -35.93
C LEU A 427 4.33 -4.58 -34.63
N ASN A 428 3.00 -4.69 -34.66
CA ASN A 428 2.17 -4.56 -33.45
C ASN A 428 2.49 -5.63 -32.41
N ALA A 429 2.68 -6.88 -32.83
CA ALA A 429 3.06 -7.96 -31.94
C ALA A 429 4.40 -7.66 -31.24
N ARG A 430 5.41 -7.20 -31.99
CA ARG A 430 6.73 -6.85 -31.44
C ARG A 430 6.71 -5.59 -30.59
N LEU A 431 5.96 -4.55 -30.97
CA LEU A 431 5.82 -3.32 -30.19
C LEU A 431 5.13 -3.59 -28.85
N SER A 432 4.10 -4.43 -28.85
CA SER A 432 3.41 -4.88 -27.65
C SER A 432 4.35 -5.70 -26.75
N ALA A 433 5.06 -6.69 -27.32
CA ALA A 433 6.03 -7.50 -26.58
C ALA A 433 7.19 -6.66 -25.98
N ALA A 434 7.61 -5.60 -26.69
CA ALA A 434 8.62 -4.66 -26.22
C ALA A 434 8.08 -3.61 -25.23
N GLY A 435 6.75 -3.49 -25.08
CA GLY A 435 6.14 -2.44 -24.26
C GLY A 435 6.44 -1.02 -24.76
N PHE A 436 6.71 -0.84 -26.06
CA PHE A 436 7.23 0.43 -26.59
C PHE A 436 6.18 1.56 -26.60
N GLY A 437 4.90 1.23 -26.46
CA GLY A 437 3.81 2.21 -26.34
C GLY A 437 3.42 2.89 -27.66
N VAL A 438 3.56 2.18 -28.79
CA VAL A 438 3.14 2.62 -30.13
C VAL A 438 2.33 1.49 -30.78
N GLY A 439 1.26 1.85 -31.48
CA GLY A 439 0.49 0.94 -32.35
C GLY A 439 0.58 1.36 -33.81
N ALA A 440 0.54 0.40 -34.71
CA ALA A 440 0.56 0.60 -36.15
C ALA A 440 -0.80 0.24 -36.76
N THR A 441 -1.28 1.06 -37.68
CA THR A 441 -2.45 0.76 -38.51
C THR A 441 -2.13 1.02 -39.97
N LEU A 442 -2.87 0.37 -40.88
CA LEU A 442 -2.79 0.64 -42.31
C LEU A 442 -3.81 1.73 -42.68
N ASP A 443 -3.34 2.77 -43.36
CA ASP A 443 -4.18 3.82 -43.94
C ASP A 443 -3.87 3.91 -45.44
N GLY A 444 -4.70 3.26 -46.25
CA GLY A 444 -4.44 3.06 -47.67
C GLY A 444 -3.16 2.26 -47.90
N THR A 445 -2.14 2.90 -48.50
CA THR A 445 -0.81 2.30 -48.74
C THR A 445 0.23 2.68 -47.69
N ASN A 446 -0.13 3.45 -46.67
CA ASN A 446 0.79 3.96 -45.66
C ASN A 446 0.56 3.29 -44.31
N ILE A 447 1.61 3.20 -43.51
CA ILE A 447 1.50 2.76 -42.12
C ILE A 447 1.39 4.00 -41.24
N THR A 448 0.32 4.10 -40.46
CA THR A 448 0.17 5.14 -39.44
C THR A 448 0.56 4.58 -38.09
N LEU A 449 1.62 5.14 -37.51
CA LEU A 449 2.09 4.85 -36.17
C LEU A 449 1.44 5.83 -35.20
N THR A 450 0.81 5.33 -34.14
CA THR A 450 0.10 6.14 -33.14
C THR A 450 0.59 5.81 -31.74
N ALA A 451 0.93 6.82 -30.93
CA ALA A 451 1.24 6.63 -29.53
C ALA A 451 0.05 6.04 -28.76
N THR A 452 0.33 5.08 -27.85
CA THR A 452 -0.71 4.45 -27.02
C THR A 452 -1.11 5.30 -25.81
N SER A 453 -0.43 6.41 -25.56
CA SER A 453 -0.85 7.47 -24.63
C SER A 453 -0.93 8.83 -25.33
N ALA A 454 -1.87 9.66 -24.90
CA ALA A 454 -1.86 11.07 -25.28
C ALA A 454 -0.81 11.82 -24.46
N GLY A 455 -0.37 12.99 -24.96
CA GLY A 455 0.60 13.82 -24.27
C GLY A 455 1.99 13.81 -24.88
N THR A 456 2.85 14.66 -24.33
CA THR A 456 4.24 14.81 -24.77
C THR A 456 5.13 13.66 -24.31
N GLY A 457 4.80 13.00 -23.20
CA GLY A 457 5.54 11.84 -22.69
C GLY A 457 5.49 10.61 -23.59
N GLY A 458 4.52 10.56 -24.51
CA GLY A 458 4.33 9.52 -25.52
C GLY A 458 5.14 9.73 -26.81
N ALA A 459 5.81 10.87 -26.97
CA ALA A 459 6.42 11.29 -28.23
C ALA A 459 7.54 10.36 -28.70
N PHE A 460 7.62 10.17 -30.02
CA PHE A 460 8.61 9.33 -30.67
C PHE A 460 8.99 9.89 -32.04
N ARG A 461 10.08 9.40 -32.63
CA ARG A 461 10.46 9.69 -34.01
C ARG A 461 10.42 8.42 -34.80
N ALA A 462 9.76 8.43 -35.96
CA ALA A 462 9.73 7.31 -36.88
C ALA A 462 10.69 7.52 -38.05
N THR A 463 11.44 6.48 -38.41
CA THR A 463 12.34 6.45 -39.56
C THR A 463 12.12 5.19 -40.39
N LEU A 464 12.39 5.28 -41.70
CA LEU A 464 12.47 4.13 -42.60
C LEU A 464 13.84 4.17 -43.27
N ASP A 465 14.66 3.14 -43.06
CA ASP A 465 16.06 3.07 -43.47
C ASP A 465 16.86 4.31 -43.02
N GLY A 466 16.58 4.78 -41.80
CA GLY A 466 17.21 5.97 -41.21
C GLY A 466 16.62 7.30 -41.68
N ASN A 467 15.73 7.32 -42.68
CA ASN A 467 15.09 8.54 -43.17
C ASN A 467 13.85 8.88 -42.34
N ALA A 468 13.77 10.12 -41.86
CA ALA A 468 12.64 10.60 -41.06
C ALA A 468 11.32 10.53 -41.84
N GLN A 469 10.27 10.06 -41.16
CA GLN A 469 8.93 9.95 -41.71
C GLN A 469 8.10 11.22 -41.44
N THR A 470 6.83 11.24 -41.85
CA THR A 470 5.99 12.45 -41.72
C THR A 470 5.27 12.46 -40.38
N LEU A 471 5.45 13.51 -39.57
CA LEU A 471 4.64 13.76 -38.38
C LEU A 471 3.26 14.31 -38.81
N ILE A 472 2.18 13.59 -38.48
CA ILE A 472 0.79 14.00 -38.77
C ILE A 472 0.25 14.86 -37.62
N THR A 473 0.40 14.36 -36.39
CA THR A 473 -0.13 14.98 -35.18
C THR A 473 0.94 14.91 -34.11
N ALA A 474 1.34 16.03 -33.53
CA ALA A 474 2.23 16.04 -32.37
C ALA A 474 1.47 15.62 -31.11
N GLY A 475 2.12 14.91 -30.18
CA GLY A 475 1.54 14.64 -28.87
C GLY A 475 1.43 15.92 -28.04
N ALA A 476 0.25 16.22 -27.50
CA ALA A 476 0.04 17.37 -26.62
C ALA A 476 -0.69 16.95 -25.34
N ASP A 477 -0.22 17.46 -24.20
CA ASP A 477 -0.89 17.26 -22.92
C ASP A 477 -2.16 18.12 -22.85
N VAL A 478 -3.18 17.63 -22.15
CA VAL A 478 -4.38 18.41 -21.87
C VAL A 478 -4.00 19.69 -21.11
N ALA A 479 -4.62 20.82 -21.44
CA ALA A 479 -4.47 22.05 -20.66
C ALA A 479 -5.86 22.61 -20.35
N GLY A 480 -6.01 23.25 -19.19
CA GLY A 480 -7.32 23.72 -18.76
C GLY A 480 -7.40 24.18 -17.31
N SER A 481 -8.62 24.38 -16.84
CA SER A 481 -8.95 24.73 -15.46
C SER A 481 -10.11 23.89 -14.94
N ILE A 482 -10.12 23.65 -13.64
CA ILE A 482 -11.23 23.03 -12.91
C ILE A 482 -11.72 24.06 -11.90
N ASP A 483 -13.02 24.37 -11.93
CA ASP A 483 -13.65 25.37 -11.05
C ASP A 483 -12.96 26.74 -11.13
N GLY A 484 -12.56 27.15 -12.34
CA GLY A 484 -11.83 28.41 -12.59
C GLY A 484 -10.38 28.44 -12.12
N VAL A 485 -9.87 27.38 -11.47
CA VAL A 485 -8.47 27.27 -11.05
C VAL A 485 -7.67 26.55 -12.13
N ALA A 486 -6.57 27.17 -12.59
CA ALA A 486 -5.66 26.55 -13.57
C ALA A 486 -5.14 25.21 -13.04
N ALA A 487 -5.28 24.17 -13.86
CA ALA A 487 -4.94 22.81 -13.49
C ALA A 487 -3.69 22.33 -14.25
N THR A 488 -2.96 21.39 -13.65
CA THR A 488 -1.77 20.78 -14.25
C THR A 488 -2.19 19.63 -15.14
N GLY A 489 -1.84 19.73 -16.42
CA GLY A 489 -2.04 18.70 -17.43
C GLY A 489 -0.87 17.72 -17.54
N SER A 490 -1.18 16.44 -17.68
CA SER A 490 -0.20 15.41 -18.06
C SER A 490 -0.92 14.31 -18.85
N GLY A 491 -0.55 14.14 -20.12
CA GLY A 491 -1.30 13.30 -21.06
C GLY A 491 -2.76 13.74 -21.16
N SER A 492 -3.68 12.82 -20.88
CA SER A 492 -5.12 13.11 -20.80
C SER A 492 -5.59 13.56 -19.43
N VAL A 493 -4.73 13.65 -18.41
CA VAL A 493 -5.14 13.92 -17.04
C VAL A 493 -4.97 15.40 -16.69
N LEU A 494 -6.04 16.04 -16.27
CA LEU A 494 -6.07 17.40 -15.75
C LEU A 494 -6.22 17.35 -14.23
N SER A 495 -5.30 17.95 -13.47
CA SER A 495 -5.22 17.78 -12.01
C SER A 495 -5.07 19.09 -11.25
N LEU A 496 -5.77 19.20 -10.12
CA LEU A 496 -5.57 20.28 -9.15
C LEU A 496 -4.74 19.79 -7.96
N PRO A 497 -3.76 20.60 -7.48
CA PRO A 497 -3.06 20.29 -6.25
C PRO A 497 -4.00 20.37 -5.04
N THR A 498 -3.61 19.74 -3.92
CA THR A 498 -4.37 19.79 -2.66
C THR A 498 -4.39 21.17 -2.01
N THR A 499 -3.52 22.08 -2.46
CA THR A 499 -3.42 23.47 -1.99
C THR A 499 -4.26 24.45 -2.82
N ALA A 500 -5.03 23.97 -3.81
CA ALA A 500 -5.91 24.82 -4.61
C ALA A 500 -7.00 25.47 -3.75
N THR A 501 -7.44 26.67 -4.12
CA THR A 501 -8.44 27.46 -3.38
C THR A 501 -9.88 27.07 -3.68
N SER A 502 -10.10 25.98 -4.41
CA SER A 502 -11.40 25.46 -4.82
C SER A 502 -11.74 24.20 -4.03
N GLY A 503 -13.04 23.89 -3.89
CA GLY A 503 -13.49 22.58 -3.38
C GLY A 503 -13.04 21.40 -4.23
N ALA A 504 -12.63 21.64 -5.48
CA ALA A 504 -12.04 20.66 -6.39
C ALA A 504 -10.55 20.35 -6.09
N ALA A 505 -9.98 20.92 -5.02
CA ALA A 505 -8.59 20.67 -4.63
C ALA A 505 -8.29 19.16 -4.49
N GLY A 506 -7.25 18.68 -5.16
CA GLY A 506 -6.88 17.27 -5.17
C GLY A 506 -7.68 16.39 -6.13
N LEU A 507 -8.60 16.94 -6.94
CA LEU A 507 -9.22 16.19 -8.04
C LEU A 507 -8.26 16.07 -9.22
N ALA A 508 -8.26 14.89 -9.84
CA ALA A 508 -7.66 14.64 -11.15
C ALA A 508 -8.70 13.97 -12.06
N LEU A 509 -8.85 14.53 -13.25
CA LEU A 509 -9.87 14.16 -14.22
C LEU A 509 -9.18 13.67 -15.49
N THR A 510 -9.57 12.50 -15.98
CA THR A 510 -9.18 12.04 -17.32
C THR A 510 -10.11 12.71 -18.32
N VAL A 511 -9.52 13.44 -19.25
CA VAL A 511 -10.19 14.22 -20.27
C VAL A 511 -10.05 13.49 -21.62
N GLU A 512 -11.18 13.04 -22.15
CA GLU A 512 -11.28 12.42 -23.47
C GLU A 512 -12.18 13.27 -24.37
N VAL A 513 -11.75 14.51 -24.58
CA VAL A 513 -12.37 15.47 -25.51
C VAL A 513 -11.44 15.74 -26.68
N THR A 514 -12.02 16.05 -27.84
CA THR A 514 -11.28 16.32 -29.08
C THR A 514 -10.97 17.81 -29.24
N THR A 515 -10.06 18.13 -30.14
CA THR A 515 -9.80 19.52 -30.56
C THR A 515 -11.06 20.21 -31.10
N ASN A 516 -11.95 19.46 -31.76
CA ASN A 516 -13.24 19.96 -32.23
C ASN A 516 -14.17 20.31 -31.07
N ASP A 517 -14.26 19.46 -30.03
CA ASP A 517 -15.08 19.75 -28.84
C ASP A 517 -14.63 21.05 -28.16
N VAL A 518 -13.31 21.26 -28.05
CA VAL A 518 -12.70 22.47 -27.48
C VAL A 518 -13.03 23.69 -28.34
N ALA A 519 -12.87 23.58 -29.67
CA ALA A 519 -13.15 24.68 -30.59
C ALA A 519 -14.62 25.09 -30.61
N LEU A 520 -15.54 24.12 -30.55
CA LEU A 520 -16.99 24.35 -30.57
C LEU A 520 -17.47 25.18 -29.36
N THR A 521 -16.86 24.95 -28.20
CA THR A 521 -17.33 25.50 -26.91
C THR A 521 -16.49 26.67 -26.41
N GLY A 522 -15.43 27.06 -27.13
CA GLY A 522 -14.43 27.99 -26.60
C GLY A 522 -13.71 27.44 -25.36
N GLY A 523 -13.63 26.11 -25.24
CA GLY A 523 -13.00 25.37 -24.14
C GLY A 523 -13.93 24.98 -23.00
N GLY A 524 -15.14 25.55 -22.87
CA GLY A 524 -16.10 25.16 -21.83
C GLY A 524 -16.75 23.81 -22.11
N VAL A 525 -16.07 22.71 -21.77
CA VAL A 525 -16.49 21.36 -22.17
C VAL A 525 -17.63 20.78 -21.34
N GLY A 526 -17.93 21.34 -20.16
CA GLY A 526 -19.06 20.93 -19.32
C GLY A 526 -18.75 21.01 -17.83
N ALA A 527 -19.62 20.40 -17.01
CA ALA A 527 -19.48 20.37 -15.56
C ALA A 527 -19.35 18.94 -15.03
N VAL A 528 -18.54 18.74 -14.00
CA VAL A 528 -18.40 17.46 -13.29
C VAL A 528 -19.01 17.58 -11.89
N THR A 529 -19.88 16.66 -11.53
CA THR A 529 -20.42 16.57 -10.16
C THR A 529 -19.69 15.46 -9.43
N TYR A 530 -18.76 15.83 -8.55
CA TYR A 530 -18.01 14.91 -7.72
C TYR A 530 -18.85 14.45 -6.51
N LYS A 531 -18.90 13.14 -6.33
CA LYS A 531 -19.61 12.46 -5.25
C LYS A 531 -18.64 11.54 -4.52
N GLN A 532 -18.71 11.56 -3.18
CA GLN A 532 -18.04 10.56 -2.34
C GLN A 532 -19.02 9.43 -2.04
N GLY A 533 -18.58 8.17 -2.14
CA GLY A 533 -19.32 7.01 -1.69
C GLY A 533 -19.25 6.82 -0.17
N VAL A 534 -19.97 5.83 0.36
CA VAL A 534 -20.10 5.60 1.81
C VAL A 534 -18.75 5.30 2.45
N ALA A 535 -17.94 4.46 1.81
CA ALA A 535 -16.63 4.08 2.35
C ALA A 535 -15.66 5.28 2.33
N GLN A 536 -15.68 6.08 1.25
CA GLN A 536 -14.88 7.31 1.18
C GLN A 536 -15.30 8.33 2.24
N ARG A 537 -16.60 8.60 2.40
CA ARG A 537 -17.12 9.51 3.42
C ARG A 537 -16.75 9.06 4.83
N LEU A 538 -16.85 7.76 5.10
CA LEU A 538 -16.47 7.19 6.38
C LEU A 538 -14.97 7.37 6.63
N ALA A 539 -14.11 7.06 5.65
CA ALA A 539 -12.66 7.26 5.77
C ALA A 539 -12.31 8.73 6.07
N THR A 540 -12.88 9.68 5.32
CA THR A 540 -12.69 11.12 5.53
C THR A 540 -13.18 11.57 6.91
N LEU A 541 -14.37 11.12 7.34
CA LEU A 541 -14.91 11.43 8.66
C LEU A 541 -13.95 10.96 9.76
N LEU A 542 -13.51 9.71 9.71
CA LEU A 542 -12.66 9.11 10.73
C LEU A 542 -11.30 9.82 10.80
N GLY A 543 -10.69 10.13 9.65
CA GLY A 543 -9.45 10.90 9.58
C GLY A 543 -9.58 12.30 10.20
N ASN A 544 -10.73 12.96 10.07
CA ASN A 544 -10.96 14.27 10.71
C ASN A 544 -11.05 14.18 12.24
N PHE A 545 -11.45 13.04 12.81
CA PHE A 545 -11.47 12.84 14.26
C PHE A 545 -10.10 12.49 14.85
N THR A 546 -9.28 11.73 14.11
CA THR A 546 -7.95 11.26 14.56
C THR A 546 -6.79 12.12 14.08
N GLY A 547 -7.02 13.05 13.14
CA GLY A 547 -6.03 14.02 12.69
C GLY A 547 -5.44 14.87 13.83
N SER A 548 -4.33 15.56 13.57
CA SER A 548 -3.60 16.36 14.58
C SER A 548 -4.51 17.34 15.34
N ASP A 549 -5.40 18.01 14.61
CA ASP A 549 -6.37 18.99 15.13
C ASP A 549 -7.76 18.39 15.34
N GLY A 550 -7.88 17.06 15.25
CA GLY A 550 -9.13 16.33 15.40
C GLY A 550 -9.70 16.41 16.82
N LEU A 551 -11.02 16.27 16.93
CA LEU A 551 -11.73 16.38 18.21
C LEU A 551 -11.27 15.32 19.22
N LEU A 552 -10.92 14.12 18.76
CA LEU A 552 -10.47 13.04 19.63
C LEU A 552 -9.01 13.21 20.05
N SER A 553 -8.15 13.64 19.12
CA SER A 553 -6.76 14.03 19.41
C SER A 553 -6.70 15.14 20.44
N SER A 554 -7.55 16.16 20.31
CA SER A 554 -7.68 17.26 21.29
C SER A 554 -8.12 16.76 22.67
N ALA A 555 -9.11 15.87 22.72
CA ALA A 555 -9.60 15.29 23.97
C ALA A 555 -8.54 14.42 24.68
N LYS A 556 -7.74 13.67 23.90
CA LYS A 556 -6.59 12.92 24.41
C LYS A 556 -5.53 13.85 24.98
N THR A 557 -5.11 14.88 24.23
CA THR A 557 -4.13 15.87 24.68
C THR A 557 -4.57 16.55 25.98
N GLY A 558 -5.86 16.88 26.12
CA GLY A 558 -6.41 17.42 27.37
C GLY A 558 -6.27 16.44 28.55
N SER A 559 -6.49 15.14 28.31
CA SER A 559 -6.32 14.09 29.32
C SER A 559 -4.84 13.91 29.71
N ASP A 560 -3.93 13.92 28.72
CA ASP A 560 -2.48 13.84 28.93
C ASP A 560 -1.95 15.03 29.74
N SER A 561 -2.42 16.25 29.45
CA SER A 561 -2.09 17.43 30.24
C SER A 561 -2.55 17.28 31.68
N THR A 562 -3.78 16.78 31.90
CA THR A 562 -4.31 16.55 33.25
C THR A 562 -3.48 15.51 34.02
N VAL A 563 -3.05 14.43 33.36
CA VAL A 563 -2.14 13.44 33.96
C VAL A 563 -0.85 14.09 34.39
N LYS A 564 -0.23 14.91 33.52
CA LYS A 564 1.01 15.62 33.81
C LYS A 564 0.86 16.58 34.99
N ASP A 565 -0.18 17.40 35.00
CA ASP A 565 -0.43 18.39 36.07
C ASP A 565 -0.67 17.70 37.43
N LEU A 566 -1.38 16.57 37.44
CA LEU A 566 -1.60 15.79 38.66
C LEU A 566 -0.32 15.09 39.13
N GLN A 567 0.51 14.58 38.21
CA GLN A 567 1.81 14.01 38.53
C GLN A 567 2.72 15.05 39.20
N GLU A 568 2.80 16.27 38.65
CA GLU A 568 3.56 17.36 39.26
C GLU A 568 3.03 17.75 40.65
N GLN A 569 1.71 17.69 40.88
CA GLN A 569 1.12 17.92 42.20
C GLN A 569 1.46 16.78 43.19
N ILE A 570 1.46 15.53 42.74
CA ILE A 570 1.83 14.36 43.55
C ILE A 570 3.28 14.48 44.02
N GLU A 571 4.20 14.87 43.13
CA GLU A 571 5.62 15.06 43.44
C GLU A 571 5.85 16.20 44.45
N LYS A 572 5.10 17.29 44.33
CA LYS A 572 5.08 18.37 45.35
C LYS A 572 4.59 17.86 46.70
N TRP A 573 3.57 17.00 46.72
CA TRP A 573 3.06 16.37 47.93
C TRP A 573 4.05 15.38 48.55
N ASP A 574 4.77 14.59 47.74
CA ASP A 574 5.85 13.71 48.22
C ASP A 574 6.90 14.51 49.00
N THR A 575 7.37 15.62 48.40
CA THR A 575 8.35 16.53 49.03
C THR A 575 7.80 17.12 50.34
N ARG A 576 6.52 17.50 50.36
CA ARG A 576 5.86 18.05 51.55
C ARG A 576 5.72 17.02 52.67
N LEU A 577 5.32 15.79 52.36
CA LEU A 577 5.17 14.71 53.34
C LEU A 577 6.52 14.34 53.95
N GLU A 578 7.59 14.33 53.15
CA GLU A 578 8.94 14.05 53.65
C GLU A 578 9.44 15.16 54.59
N THR A 579 9.22 16.43 54.22
CA THR A 579 9.54 17.58 55.09
C THR A 579 8.74 17.55 56.40
N PHE A 580 7.46 17.17 56.33
CA PHE A 580 6.60 17.04 57.49
C PHE A 580 7.08 15.93 58.42
N ARG A 581 7.42 14.75 57.88
CA ARG A 581 8.02 13.64 58.63
C ARG A 581 9.30 14.08 59.32
N ALA A 582 10.24 14.69 58.60
CA ALA A 582 11.50 15.16 59.15
C ALA A 582 11.30 16.18 60.29
N THR A 583 10.31 17.07 60.15
CA THR A 583 9.96 18.07 61.18
C THR A 583 9.42 17.39 62.44
N LEU A 584 8.48 16.45 62.28
CA LEU A 584 7.94 15.68 63.40
C LEU A 584 9.04 14.87 64.10
N THR A 585 9.89 14.15 63.34
CA THR A 585 11.02 13.40 63.90
C THR A 585 11.94 14.28 64.73
N ARG A 586 12.26 15.50 64.25
CA ARG A 586 13.06 16.47 65.00
C ARG A 586 12.36 16.93 66.28
N GLN A 587 11.06 17.24 66.22
CA GLN A 587 10.27 17.66 67.38
C GLN A 587 10.21 16.56 68.44
N PHE A 588 9.89 15.32 68.06
CA PHE A 588 9.85 14.18 68.98
C PHE A 588 11.24 13.86 69.57
N THR A 589 12.32 13.97 68.79
CA THR A 589 13.69 13.81 69.29
C THR A 589 14.06 14.87 70.33
N ALA A 590 13.69 16.13 70.08
CA ALA A 590 13.93 17.22 71.03
C ALA A 590 13.13 17.03 72.32
N MET A 591 11.88 16.57 72.23
CA MET A 591 11.06 16.23 73.40
C MET A 591 11.66 15.09 74.22
N GLU A 592 12.12 14.00 73.59
CA GLU A 592 12.80 12.90 74.29
C GLU A 592 14.09 13.38 74.98
N THR A 593 14.85 14.27 74.34
CA THR A 593 16.05 14.87 74.94
C THR A 593 15.71 15.72 76.16
N ALA A 594 14.65 16.52 76.07
CA ALA A 594 14.17 17.34 77.19
C ALA A 594 13.64 16.48 78.35
N LEU A 595 12.88 15.42 78.04
CA LEU A 595 12.41 14.44 79.01
C LEU A 595 13.57 13.67 79.67
N SER A 596 14.61 13.35 78.92
CA SER A 596 15.82 12.69 79.45
C SER A 596 16.51 13.58 80.47
N ARG A 597 16.70 14.86 80.14
CA ARG A 597 17.23 15.86 81.07
C ARG A 597 16.34 16.04 82.30
N LEU A 598 15.02 16.12 82.12
CA LEU A 598 14.09 16.27 83.23
C LEU A 598 14.11 15.05 84.16
N LYS A 599 14.23 13.83 83.61
CA LYS A 599 14.42 12.62 84.42
C LYS A 599 15.77 12.63 85.14
N SER A 600 16.87 13.02 84.48
CA SER A 600 18.17 13.13 85.15
C SER A 600 18.17 14.17 86.25
N ASP A 601 17.51 15.31 86.03
CA ASP A 601 17.37 16.38 87.03
C ASP A 601 16.51 15.90 88.21
N THR A 602 15.43 15.17 87.94
CA THR A 602 14.59 14.57 88.99
C THR A 602 15.38 13.52 89.79
N SER A 603 16.15 12.66 89.12
CA SER A 603 17.05 11.70 89.79
C SER A 603 18.11 12.41 90.62
N PHE A 604 18.71 13.49 90.12
CA PHE A 604 19.67 14.31 90.86
C PHE A 604 19.03 14.96 92.09
N LEU A 605 17.83 15.55 91.96
CA LEU A 605 17.09 16.13 93.07
C LEU A 605 16.69 15.08 94.12
N SER A 606 16.29 13.87 93.69
CA SER A 606 15.98 12.76 94.59
C SER A 606 17.22 12.24 95.32
N ALA A 607 18.38 12.20 94.65
CA ALA A 607 19.65 11.85 95.25
C ALA A 607 20.09 12.94 96.26
N TYR A 608 19.96 14.21 95.90
CA TYR A 608 20.26 15.35 96.77
C TYR A 608 19.35 15.37 98.01
N SER A 609 18.04 15.12 97.86
CA SER A 609 17.14 15.03 99.01
C SER A 609 17.50 13.87 99.93
N SER A 610 17.93 12.72 99.38
CA SER A 610 18.36 11.56 100.18
C SER A 610 19.66 11.82 100.94
N THR A 611 20.61 12.58 100.35
CA THR A 611 21.84 13.00 101.03
C THR A 611 21.54 14.08 102.08
N ALA A 612 20.67 15.04 101.79
CA ALA A 612 20.24 16.06 102.74
C ALA A 612 19.50 15.48 103.96
N SER A 613 18.65 14.46 103.77
CA SER A 613 18.01 13.72 104.87
C SER A 613 18.99 12.87 105.70
N THR A 614 20.18 12.57 105.17
CA THR A 614 21.24 11.84 105.90
C THR A 614 22.15 12.81 106.67
N SER A 615 22.26 14.08 106.26
CA SER A 615 23.00 15.11 107.00
C SER A 615 22.19 15.78 108.12
N SER A 616 20.85 15.72 108.09
CA SER A 616 19.99 16.28 109.14
C SER A 616 19.82 15.38 110.37
N SER A 617 20.32 14.15 110.34
CA SER A 617 20.25 13.20 111.46
C SER A 617 21.52 13.13 112.31
N SER A 618 22.56 13.92 112.01
CA SER A 618 23.85 13.89 112.71
C SER A 618 24.21 15.14 113.54
N SER A 619 23.28 16.08 113.77
CA SER A 619 23.53 17.29 114.59
C SER A 619 22.62 17.46 115.82
N SER A 620 22.02 16.40 116.33
CA SER A 620 21.36 16.40 117.64
C SER A 620 21.66 15.10 118.39
N GLY A 621 22.74 15.15 119.17
CA GLY A 621 23.23 14.11 120.06
C GLY A 621 24.44 14.64 120.82
#